data_AF-A0A355BHG8-F1
#
_entry.id   AF-A0A355BHG8-F1
#
_cell.length_a   1.000
_cell.length_b   1.000
_cell.length_c   1.000
_cell.angle_alpha   90.00
_cell.angle_beta   90.00
_cell.angle_gamma   90.00
#
_symmetry.space_group_name_H-M   'P 1'
#
loop_
_entity.id
_entity.type
_entity.pdbx_description
1 polymer ?
#
loop_
_entity_poly.entity_id
_entity_poly.type
_entity_poly.pdbx_seq_one_letter_code
_entity_poly.pdbx_strand_id
1 'polypeptide(L)'
;MLSLQQDGFTLVELLLALALLGMLIPLCLQMEANTVGYICTTRLRTEATRLAESIMERELAKPSPGALEGTEGLYRWEVKHNADQLAVRVTWLDRGQERQFEVVTLVAAP
;
A
#
# COMPACT_ATOMS: atom_id res chain seq x y z
N MET A 1 27.16 -36.35 -16.41
CA MET A 1 28.40 -36.28 -15.61
C MET A 1 29.07 -34.96 -15.98
N LEU A 2 28.80 -33.88 -15.24
CA LEU A 2 29.41 -32.58 -15.52
C LEU A 2 30.83 -32.62 -14.93
N SER A 3 31.82 -32.91 -15.77
CA SER A 3 33.22 -32.77 -15.36
C SER A 3 33.51 -31.28 -15.19
N LEU A 4 33.54 -30.82 -13.95
CA LEU A 4 34.17 -29.56 -13.59
C LEU A 4 35.68 -29.76 -13.76
N GLN A 5 36.16 -29.45 -14.96
CA GLN A 5 37.57 -29.34 -15.27
C GLN A 5 38.16 -28.33 -14.28
N GLN A 6 39.09 -28.78 -13.43
CA GLN A 6 39.76 -27.94 -12.44
C GLN A 6 40.86 -27.12 -13.13
N ASP A 7 40.46 -26.22 -14.02
CA ASP A 7 41.33 -25.17 -14.52
C ASP A 7 41.41 -24.09 -13.43
N GLY A 8 42.62 -23.78 -12.98
CA GLY A 8 42.84 -22.77 -11.95
C GLY A 8 42.33 -21.41 -12.38
N PHE A 9 41.69 -20.68 -11.47
CA PHE A 9 41.20 -19.32 -11.74
C PHE A 9 42.36 -18.38 -12.04
N THR A 10 42.22 -17.60 -13.11
CA THR A 10 43.18 -16.53 -13.39
C THR A 10 42.91 -15.32 -12.49
N LEU A 11 43.95 -14.56 -12.15
CA LEU A 11 43.81 -13.35 -11.32
C LEU A 11 42.87 -12.31 -11.98
N VAL A 12 42.86 -12.25 -13.31
CA VAL A 12 41.95 -11.40 -14.09
C VAL A 12 40.51 -11.85 -13.93
N GLU A 13 40.25 -13.16 -13.96
CA GLU A 13 38.91 -13.72 -13.78
C GLU A 13 38.39 -13.49 -12.35
N LEU A 14 39.26 -13.59 -11.34
CA LEU A 14 38.92 -13.27 -9.96
C LEU A 14 38.57 -11.79 -9.78
N LEU A 15 39.35 -10.89 -10.40
CA LEU A 15 39.07 -9.45 -10.41
C LEU A 15 37.77 -9.12 -11.15
N LEU A 16 37.51 -9.80 -12.27
CA LEU A 16 36.27 -9.64 -13.02
C LEU A 16 35.07 -10.12 -12.20
N ALA A 17 35.16 -11.28 -11.55
CA ALA A 17 34.12 -11.79 -10.67
C ALA A 17 33.86 -10.83 -9.50
N LEU A 18 34.91 -10.27 -8.90
CA LEU A 18 34.79 -9.30 -7.80
C LEU A 18 34.14 -7.99 -8.28
N ALA A 19 34.50 -7.50 -9.47
CA ALA A 19 33.88 -6.33 -10.07
C ALA A 19 32.39 -6.55 -10.38
N LEU A 20 32.04 -7.73 -10.92
CA LEU A 20 30.66 -8.11 -11.19
C LEU A 20 29.84 -8.24 -9.90
N LEU A 21 30.39 -8.88 -8.87
CA LEU A 21 29.74 -8.97 -7.55
C LEU A 21 29.54 -7.59 -6.93
N GLY A 22 30.53 -6.70 -7.05
CA GLY A 22 30.42 -5.32 -6.58
C GLY A 22 29.29 -4.52 -7.24
N MET A 23 28.95 -4.84 -8.50
CA MET A 23 27.81 -4.23 -9.21
C MET A 23 26.48 -4.94 -8.93
N LEU A 24 26.48 -6.24 -8.70
CA LEU A 24 25.26 -7.04 -8.44
C LEU A 24 24.64 -6.76 -7.07
N ILE A 25 25.47 -6.62 -6.03
CA ILE A 25 25.00 -6.36 -4.65
C ILE A 25 24.09 -5.12 -4.56
N PRO A 26 24.49 -3.93 -5.05
CA PRO A 26 23.63 -2.74 -4.98
C PRO A 26 22.35 -2.87 -5.83
N LEU A 27 22.38 -3.61 -6.94
CA LEU A 27 21.17 -3.89 -7.73
C LEU A 27 20.14 -4.68 -6.92
N CYS A 28 20.57 -5.76 -6.25
CA CYS A 28 19.69 -6.57 -5.42
C CYS A 28 19.10 -5.75 -4.26
N LEU A 29 19.93 -4.95 -3.58
CA LEU A 29 19.47 -4.08 -2.48
C LEU A 29 18.44 -3.04 -2.95
N GLN A 30 18.61 -2.48 -4.15
CA GLN A 30 17.68 -1.49 -4.70
C GLN A 30 16.30 -2.10 -5.01
N MET A 31 16.26 -3.36 -5.46
CA MET A 31 15.00 -4.10 -5.66
C MET A 31 14.26 -4.33 -4.33
N GLU A 32 14.99 -4.68 -3.26
CA GLU A 32 14.38 -4.86 -1.94
C GLU A 32 13.83 -3.55 -1.36
N ALA A 33 14.59 -2.45 -1.46
CA ALA A 33 14.15 -1.14 -0.99
C ALA A 33 12.85 -0.68 -1.67
N ASN A 34 12.72 -0.92 -2.97
CA ASN A 34 11.50 -0.66 -3.71
C ASN A 34 10.33 -1.52 -3.20
N THR A 35 10.59 -2.79 -2.92
CA THR A 35 9.58 -3.75 -2.42
C THR A 35 9.03 -3.33 -1.05
N VAL A 36 9.89 -2.92 -0.12
CA VAL A 36 9.48 -2.40 1.19
C VAL A 36 8.58 -1.17 1.05
N GLY A 37 8.92 -0.31 0.09
CA GLY A 37 8.10 0.85 -0.26
C GLY A 37 6.68 0.47 -0.67
N TYR A 38 6.53 -0.51 -1.56
CA TYR A 38 5.22 -1.00 -2.02
C TYR A 38 4.41 -1.67 -0.90
N ILE A 39 5.06 -2.41 0.00
CA ILE A 39 4.39 -3.05 1.13
C ILE A 39 3.79 -1.98 2.06
N CYS A 40 4.52 -0.91 2.33
CA CYS A 40 4.04 0.18 3.18
C CYS A 40 2.81 0.88 2.56
N THR A 41 2.85 1.22 1.27
CA THR A 41 1.71 1.85 0.57
C THR A 41 0.50 0.93 0.53
N THR A 42 0.72 -0.38 0.33
CA THR A 42 -0.36 -1.38 0.33
C THR A 42 -0.99 -1.48 1.71
N ARG A 43 -0.17 -1.49 2.77
CA ARG A 43 -0.64 -1.55 4.15
C ARG A 43 -1.53 -0.36 4.50
N LEU A 44 -1.10 0.86 4.16
CA LEU A 44 -1.89 2.07 4.39
C LEU A 44 -3.25 2.00 3.68
N ARG A 45 -3.25 1.50 2.43
CA ARG A 45 -4.48 1.34 1.67
C ARG A 45 -5.41 0.29 2.27
N THR A 46 -4.91 -0.86 2.68
CA THR A 46 -5.72 -1.91 3.32
C THR A 46 -6.33 -1.42 4.62
N GLU A 47 -5.59 -0.65 5.41
CA GLU A 47 -6.09 -0.06 6.65
C GLU A 47 -7.15 1.01 6.39
N ALA A 48 -6.95 1.87 5.38
CA ALA A 48 -7.96 2.85 4.94
C ALA A 48 -9.24 2.17 4.45
N THR A 49 -9.14 1.09 3.67
CA THR A 49 -10.29 0.31 3.22
C THR A 49 -11.04 -0.30 4.40
N ARG A 50 -10.31 -0.94 5.32
CA ARG A 50 -10.91 -1.53 6.54
C ARG A 50 -11.62 -0.46 7.39
N LEU A 51 -11.03 0.73 7.50
CA LEU A 51 -11.64 1.85 8.21
C LEU A 51 -12.95 2.28 7.52
N ALA A 52 -12.91 2.49 6.21
CA ALA A 52 -14.07 2.88 5.42
C ALA A 52 -15.22 1.87 5.56
N GLU A 53 -14.91 0.56 5.45
CA GLU A 53 -15.88 -0.53 5.62
C GLU A 53 -16.48 -0.54 7.02
N SER A 54 -15.65 -0.40 8.06
CA SER A 54 -16.16 -0.39 9.44
C SER A 54 -17.06 0.81 9.76
N ILE A 55 -16.79 1.98 9.16
CA ILE A 55 -17.64 3.17 9.29
C ILE A 55 -18.95 2.95 8.52
N MET A 56 -18.86 2.41 7.30
CA MET A 56 -20.02 2.08 6.48
C MET A 56 -20.97 1.12 7.20
N GLU A 57 -20.44 0.04 7.79
CA GLU A 57 -21.23 -0.93 8.56
C GLU A 57 -21.92 -0.29 9.76
N ARG A 58 -21.24 0.62 10.47
CA ARG A 58 -21.82 1.34 11.61
C ARG A 58 -22.98 2.24 11.19
N GLU A 59 -22.82 2.98 10.09
CA GLU A 59 -23.87 3.86 9.56
C GLU A 59 -25.03 3.07 8.95
N LEU A 60 -24.78 1.90 8.35
CA LEU A 60 -25.85 1.01 7.91
C LEU A 60 -26.64 0.43 9.09
N ALA A 61 -25.97 0.12 10.21
CA ALA A 61 -26.61 -0.42 11.40
C ALA A 61 -27.45 0.64 12.15
N LYS A 62 -26.96 1.88 12.20
CA LYS A 62 -27.68 3.00 12.80
C LYS A 62 -27.44 4.27 11.96
N PRO A 63 -28.32 4.57 10.99
CA PRO A 63 -28.13 5.71 10.12
C PRO A 63 -28.22 7.01 10.92
N SER A 64 -27.13 7.77 10.90
CA SER A 64 -27.09 9.09 11.51
C SER A 64 -27.51 10.14 10.46
N PRO A 65 -28.46 11.03 10.76
CA PRO A 65 -28.81 12.11 9.84
C PRO A 65 -27.73 13.19 9.87
N GLY A 66 -26.91 13.27 8.82
CA GLY A 66 -25.97 14.38 8.62
C GLY A 66 -24.65 13.98 7.98
N ALA A 67 -23.80 14.98 7.72
CA ALA A 67 -22.41 14.73 7.38
C ALA A 67 -21.63 14.44 8.66
N LEU A 68 -20.98 13.28 8.73
CA LEU A 68 -20.09 12.92 9.83
C LEU A 68 -18.65 13.06 9.37
N GLU A 69 -17.79 13.57 10.24
CA GLU A 69 -16.37 13.66 9.98
C GLU A 69 -15.58 13.24 11.21
N GLY A 70 -14.40 12.69 10.99
CA GLY A 70 -13.54 12.24 12.07
C GLY A 70 -12.12 11.99 11.62
N THR A 71 -11.26 11.73 12.60
CA THR A 71 -9.85 11.39 12.37
C THR A 71 -9.51 10.17 13.20
N GLU A 72 -8.90 9.16 12.56
CA GLU A 72 -8.40 7.96 13.21
C GLU A 72 -6.94 7.75 12.78
N GLY A 73 -6.02 8.08 13.70
CA GLY A 73 -4.59 8.03 13.43
C GLY A 73 -4.17 8.99 12.30
N LEU A 74 -3.66 8.42 11.20
CA LEU A 74 -3.22 9.16 10.01
C LEU A 74 -4.35 9.39 8.98
N TYR A 75 -5.53 8.82 9.22
CA TYR A 75 -6.65 8.85 8.29
C TYR A 75 -7.69 9.85 8.76
N ARG A 76 -8.08 10.75 7.86
CA ARG A 76 -9.26 11.61 8.02
C ARG A 76 -10.41 10.99 7.24
N TRP A 77 -11.58 10.87 7.83
CA TRP A 77 -12.74 10.30 7.17
C TRP A 77 -13.93 11.24 7.20
N GLU A 78 -14.75 11.18 6.14
CA GLU A 78 -16.01 11.90 6.01
C GLU A 78 -17.09 10.94 5.50
N VAL A 79 -18.31 11.10 6.01
CA VAL A 79 -19.51 10.38 5.58
C VAL A 79 -20.47 11.39 4.97
N LYS A 80 -20.94 11.10 3.76
CA LYS A 80 -21.93 11.89 3.04
C LYS A 80 -23.14 11.03 2.74
N HIS A 81 -24.28 11.46 3.26
CA HIS A 81 -25.57 10.90 2.91
C HIS A 81 -26.16 11.70 1.74
N ASN A 82 -26.46 11.01 0.65
CA ASN A 82 -27.30 11.48 -0.45
C ASN A 82 -28.60 10.67 -0.44
N ALA A 83 -29.68 11.21 -1.01
CA ALA A 83 -31.04 10.67 -0.90
C ALA A 83 -31.15 9.12 -0.89
N ASP A 84 -30.48 8.44 -1.81
CA ASP A 84 -30.45 6.97 -1.91
C ASP A 84 -29.03 6.38 -1.77
N GLN A 85 -28.05 7.16 -1.33
CA GLN A 85 -26.63 6.78 -1.35
C GLN A 85 -25.91 7.17 -0.06
N LEU A 86 -25.09 6.25 0.45
CA LEU A 86 -24.17 6.50 1.54
C LEU A 86 -22.75 6.40 1.01
N ALA A 87 -22.01 7.50 1.08
CA ALA A 87 -20.61 7.59 0.66
C ALA A 87 -19.71 7.80 1.88
N VAL A 88 -18.72 6.93 2.06
CA VAL A 88 -17.67 7.07 3.08
C VAL A 88 -16.36 7.31 2.37
N ARG A 89 -15.74 8.46 2.62
CA ARG A 89 -14.44 8.82 2.07
C ARG A 89 -13.39 8.86 3.16
N VAL A 90 -12.28 8.21 2.91
CA VAL A 90 -11.10 8.17 3.79
C VAL A 90 -9.92 8.78 3.05
N THR A 91 -9.24 9.72 3.68
CA THR A 91 -8.16 10.51 3.12
C THR A 91 -6.93 10.43 4.02
N TRP A 92 -5.76 10.23 3.44
CA TRP A 92 -4.48 10.17 4.15
C TRP A 92 -3.34 10.73 3.30
N LEU A 93 -2.22 11.06 3.96
CA LEU A 93 -1.00 11.47 3.28
C LEU A 93 -0.08 10.27 3.07
N ASP A 94 0.38 10.07 1.84
CA ASP A 94 1.38 9.05 1.48
C ASP A 94 2.48 9.70 0.65
N ARG A 95 3.71 9.70 1.16
CA ARG A 95 4.89 10.33 0.52
C ARG A 95 4.67 11.79 0.08
N GLY A 96 3.93 12.55 0.89
CA GLY A 96 3.61 13.96 0.61
C GLY A 96 2.50 14.17 -0.44
N GLN A 97 1.89 13.10 -0.94
CA GLN A 97 0.70 13.16 -1.79
C GLN A 97 -0.54 12.81 -0.98
N GLU A 98 -1.61 13.58 -1.13
CA GLU A 98 -2.90 13.25 -0.54
C GLU A 98 -3.54 12.11 -1.35
N ARG A 99 -3.84 11.02 -0.67
CA ARG A 99 -4.54 9.85 -1.19
C ARG A 99 -5.94 9.80 -0.58
N GLN A 100 -6.89 9.37 -1.39
CA GLN A 100 -8.26 9.18 -0.95
C GLN A 100 -8.80 7.83 -1.43
N PHE A 101 -9.67 7.26 -0.62
CA PHE A 101 -10.44 6.05 -0.92
C PHE A 101 -11.88 6.32 -0.56
N GLU A 102 -12.80 6.04 -1.48
CA GLU A 102 -14.23 6.31 -1.30
C GLU A 102 -15.02 5.03 -1.56
N VAL A 103 -15.86 4.66 -0.61
CA VAL A 103 -16.81 3.55 -0.71
C VAL A 103 -18.21 4.15 -0.78
N VAL A 104 -18.96 3.78 -1.81
CA VAL A 104 -20.34 4.24 -1.99
C VAL A 104 -21.25 3.02 -2.01
N THR A 105 -22.30 3.07 -1.20
CA THR A 105 -23.36 2.06 -1.20
C THR A 105 -24.73 2.71 -1.41
N LEU A 106 -25.67 1.94 -1.95
CA LEU A 106 -27.07 2.35 -2.07
C LEU A 106 -27.80 2.00 -0.78
N VAL A 107 -28.60 2.94 -0.28
CA VAL A 107 -29.47 2.72 0.87
C VAL A 107 -30.91 2.80 0.37
N ALA A 108 -31.71 1.79 0.67
CA ALA A 108 -33.13 1.84 0.35
C ALA A 108 -33.79 2.94 1.19
N ALA A 109 -34.40 3.92 0.52
CA ALA A 109 -35.23 4.92 1.19
C ALA A 109 -36.34 4.21 1.99
N PRO A 110 -36.59 4.61 3.25
CA PRO A 110 -37.69 4.06 4.06
C PRO A 110 -39.08 4.39 3.49
#